data_AF-A0A6J3HXV2-F1
#
_entry.id   AF-A0A6J3HXV2-F1
#
_cell.length_a   1.000
_cell.length_b   1.000
_cell.length_c   1.000
_cell.angle_alpha   90.00
_cell.angle_beta   90.00
_cell.angle_gamma   90.00
#
_symmetry.space_group_name_H-M   'P 1'
#
loop_
_entity.id
_entity.type
_entity.pdbx_description
1 polymer ?
#
loop_
_entity_poly.entity_id
_entity_poly.type
_entity_poly.pdbx_seq_one_letter_code
_entity_poly.pdbx_strand_id
1 'polypeptide(L)'
;MALQGISVIELAGLAPGPFCGMVLADFGARVMRVDRPGSRYDVSGLARGKRSVALDLKQPRGVAVLRRLCAQSDVLLEPFRSGVMERLQLGPEILQRENPRLIYARLSGFGQSGSFSRLAGHDINYLALSGGRNSIFKFFSVENSEIESVGSTSRTEHVGWWSTFLYNLQDSRWGVHGRGSNRTPVL
;
A
#
# COMPACT_ATOMS: atom_id res chain seq x y z
N MET A 1 -20.21 -21.03 -2.23
CA MET A 1 -19.06 -20.18 -2.61
C MET A 1 -17.78 -20.78 -2.04
N ALA A 2 -16.62 -20.51 -2.65
CA ALA A 2 -15.37 -21.20 -2.32
C ALA A 2 -14.81 -20.90 -0.92
N LEU A 3 -15.10 -19.72 -0.35
CA LEU A 3 -14.65 -19.31 0.99
C LEU A 3 -15.77 -19.28 2.03
N GLN A 4 -16.86 -20.01 1.78
CA GLN A 4 -17.97 -20.10 2.73
C GLN A 4 -17.46 -20.61 4.09
N GLY A 5 -17.85 -19.91 5.17
CA GLY A 5 -17.46 -20.27 6.54
C GLY A 5 -16.13 -19.65 7.00
N ILE A 6 -15.33 -19.11 6.08
CA ILE A 6 -14.09 -18.40 6.44
C ILE A 6 -14.43 -17.01 6.99
N SER A 7 -13.77 -16.64 8.09
CA SER A 7 -13.95 -15.39 8.79
C SER A 7 -12.70 -14.53 8.74
N VAL A 8 -12.87 -13.27 8.33
CA VAL A 8 -11.77 -12.35 8.03
C VAL A 8 -11.96 -11.06 8.80
N ILE A 9 -10.91 -10.64 9.51
CA ILE A 9 -10.80 -9.30 10.07
C ILE A 9 -9.95 -8.47 9.12
N GLU A 10 -10.49 -7.35 8.65
CA GLU A 10 -9.78 -6.39 7.80
C GLU A 10 -9.53 -5.11 8.59
N LEU A 11 -8.28 -4.72 8.78
CA LEU A 11 -7.97 -3.41 9.34
C LEU A 11 -8.06 -2.36 8.23
N ALA A 12 -8.80 -1.28 8.46
CA ALA A 12 -9.00 -0.24 7.47
C ALA A 12 -7.65 0.36 7.02
N GLY A 13 -7.46 0.42 5.71
CA GLY A 13 -6.27 0.96 5.07
C GLY A 13 -6.58 1.52 3.68
N LEU A 14 -5.52 1.75 2.91
CA LEU A 14 -5.65 2.19 1.52
C LEU A 14 -5.90 1.00 0.58
N ALA A 15 -6.35 1.32 -0.64
CA ALA A 15 -6.80 0.44 -1.72
C ALA A 15 -6.41 -1.06 -1.65
N PRO A 16 -5.14 -1.49 -1.55
CA PRO A 16 -4.79 -2.92 -1.52
C PRO A 16 -5.45 -3.72 -0.38
N GLY A 17 -5.58 -3.12 0.81
CA GLY A 17 -6.23 -3.77 1.96
C GLY A 17 -7.72 -4.03 1.71
N PRO A 18 -8.52 -2.98 1.47
CA PRO A 18 -9.93 -3.13 1.14
C PRO A 18 -10.18 -3.92 -0.15
N PHE A 19 -9.32 -3.83 -1.16
CA PHE A 19 -9.47 -4.65 -2.35
C PHE A 19 -9.34 -6.15 -2.05
N CYS A 20 -8.32 -6.54 -1.26
CA CYS A 20 -8.16 -7.94 -0.84
C CYS A 20 -9.38 -8.45 -0.07
N GLY A 21 -9.84 -7.71 0.94
CA GLY A 21 -11.02 -8.12 1.71
C GLY A 21 -12.30 -8.15 0.86
N MET A 22 -12.42 -7.31 -0.16
CA MET A 22 -13.56 -7.31 -1.07
C MET A 22 -13.58 -8.58 -1.92
N VAL A 23 -12.43 -8.96 -2.49
CA VAL A 23 -12.30 -10.23 -3.22
C VAL A 23 -12.68 -11.41 -2.31
N LEU A 24 -12.17 -11.46 -1.08
CA LEU A 24 -12.53 -12.53 -0.14
C LEU A 24 -14.05 -12.58 0.14
N ALA A 25 -14.69 -11.43 0.32
CA ALA A 25 -16.14 -11.33 0.50
C ALA A 25 -16.91 -11.80 -0.75
N ASP A 26 -16.47 -11.41 -1.95
CA ASP A 26 -17.08 -11.82 -3.22
C ASP A 26 -17.02 -13.37 -3.40
N PHE A 27 -15.98 -14.02 -2.86
CA PHE A 27 -15.86 -15.48 -2.82
C PHE A 27 -16.53 -16.15 -1.60
N GLY A 28 -17.33 -15.41 -0.83
CA GLY A 28 -18.20 -15.94 0.24
C GLY A 28 -17.62 -15.92 1.66
N ALA A 29 -16.46 -15.31 1.88
CA ALA A 29 -15.93 -15.13 3.24
C ALA A 29 -16.74 -14.09 4.02
N ARG A 30 -16.86 -14.28 5.33
CA ARG A 30 -17.44 -13.30 6.25
C ARG A 30 -16.38 -12.29 6.65
N VAL A 31 -16.39 -11.13 6.01
CA VAL A 31 -15.40 -10.06 6.24
C VAL A 31 -15.96 -9.00 7.18
N MET A 32 -15.26 -8.75 8.29
CA MET A 32 -15.51 -7.65 9.22
C MET A 32 -14.36 -6.64 9.13
N ARG A 33 -14.65 -5.47 8.59
CA ARG A 33 -13.74 -4.34 8.51
C ARG A 33 -13.74 -3.57 9.83
N VAL A 34 -12.56 -3.21 10.32
CA VAL A 34 -12.35 -2.43 11.53
C VAL A 34 -11.85 -1.05 11.12
N ASP A 35 -12.71 -0.06 11.28
CA ASP A 35 -12.43 1.34 10.97
C ASP A 35 -12.03 2.10 12.24
N ARG A 36 -11.33 3.23 12.05
CA ARG A 36 -11.07 4.16 13.16
C ARG A 36 -12.33 4.99 13.43
N PRO A 37 -12.65 5.34 14.68
CA PRO A 37 -13.76 6.25 14.97
C PRO A 37 -13.60 7.57 14.21
N GLY A 38 -14.70 8.08 13.66
CA GLY A 38 -14.70 9.31 12.85
C GLY A 38 -14.15 9.15 11.43
N SER A 39 -13.81 7.93 10.99
CA SER A 39 -13.48 7.67 9.58
C SER A 39 -14.68 7.99 8.70
N ARG A 40 -14.45 8.68 7.57
CA ARG A 40 -15.49 8.90 6.57
C ARG A 40 -15.87 7.57 5.93
N TYR A 41 -17.16 7.41 5.64
CA TYR A 41 -17.67 6.23 4.95
C TYR A 41 -16.95 6.04 3.60
N ASP A 42 -16.61 4.80 3.30
CA ASP A 42 -15.89 4.44 2.09
C ASP A 42 -16.81 4.55 0.86
N VAL A 43 -16.58 5.59 0.04
CA VAL A 43 -17.32 5.83 -1.22
C VAL A 43 -16.72 5.06 -2.41
N SER A 44 -15.63 4.31 -2.22
CA SER A 44 -14.91 3.63 -3.30
C SER A 44 -15.56 2.32 -3.78
N GLY A 45 -16.66 1.88 -3.15
CA GLY A 45 -17.29 0.59 -3.43
C GLY A 45 -16.48 -0.63 -2.95
N LEU A 46 -15.27 -0.44 -2.43
CA LEU A 46 -14.40 -1.51 -1.88
C LEU A 46 -14.90 -2.06 -0.54
N ALA A 47 -15.92 -1.43 0.06
CA ALA A 47 -16.57 -1.91 1.26
C ALA A 47 -17.74 -2.87 0.99
N ARG A 48 -18.11 -3.12 -0.28
CA ARG A 48 -19.22 -4.02 -0.63
C ARG A 48 -19.01 -5.43 -0.05
N GLY A 49 -20.10 -6.08 0.34
CA GLY A 49 -20.08 -7.45 0.87
C GLY A 49 -19.49 -7.58 2.28
N LYS A 50 -19.05 -6.48 2.91
CA LYS A 50 -18.42 -6.48 4.24
C LYS A 50 -19.33 -5.90 5.31
N ARG A 51 -19.11 -6.32 6.55
CA ARG A 51 -19.60 -5.63 7.75
C ARG A 51 -18.50 -4.69 8.26
N SER A 52 -18.86 -3.60 8.94
CA SER A 52 -17.89 -2.68 9.55
C SER A 52 -18.17 -2.48 11.04
N VAL A 53 -17.11 -2.26 11.81
CA VAL A 53 -17.13 -1.82 13.21
C VAL A 53 -16.07 -0.75 13.41
N ALA A 54 -16.37 0.27 14.21
CA ALA A 54 -15.39 1.28 14.58
C ALA A 54 -14.72 0.92 15.92
N LEU A 55 -13.39 0.81 15.92
CA LEU A 55 -12.60 0.55 17.14
C LEU A 55 -11.44 1.53 17.26
N ASP A 56 -11.33 2.20 18.42
CA ASP A 56 -10.13 2.98 18.73
C ASP A 56 -9.02 2.07 19.26
N LEU A 57 -8.10 1.68 18.38
CA LEU A 57 -6.96 0.83 18.73
C LEU A 57 -5.88 1.57 19.55
N LYS A 58 -6.04 2.87 19.82
CA LYS A 58 -5.20 3.58 20.79
C LYS A 58 -5.66 3.35 22.23
N GLN A 59 -6.89 2.88 22.41
CA GLN A 59 -7.44 2.58 23.73
C GLN A 59 -7.22 1.10 24.08
N PRO A 60 -6.83 0.77 25.32
CA PRO A 60 -6.67 -0.62 25.75
C PRO A 60 -7.91 -1.48 25.50
N ARG A 61 -9.11 -0.90 25.64
CA ARG A 61 -10.37 -1.57 25.35
C ARG A 61 -10.52 -1.93 23.87
N GLY A 62 -10.13 -1.04 22.95
CA GLY A 62 -10.19 -1.31 21.52
C GLY A 62 -9.21 -2.42 21.11
N VAL A 63 -8.00 -2.40 21.66
CA VAL A 63 -7.01 -3.48 21.50
C VAL A 63 -7.57 -4.82 22.01
N ALA A 64 -8.16 -4.84 23.20
CA ALA A 64 -8.75 -6.06 23.77
C ALA A 64 -9.91 -6.61 22.94
N VAL A 65 -10.76 -5.74 22.38
CA VAL A 65 -11.86 -6.17 21.49
C VAL A 65 -11.30 -6.78 20.21
N LEU A 66 -10.35 -6.11 19.55
CA LEU A 66 -9.74 -6.63 18.33
C LEU A 66 -9.06 -7.98 18.56
N ARG A 67 -8.31 -8.11 19.66
CA ARG A 67 -7.66 -9.36 20.08
C ARG A 67 -8.68 -10.51 20.23
N ARG A 68 -9.83 -10.27 20.85
CA ARG A 68 -10.93 -11.25 20.95
C ARG A 68 -11.53 -11.61 19.59
N LEU A 69 -11.69 -10.64 18.69
CA LEU A 69 -12.15 -10.91 17.32
C LEU A 69 -11.16 -11.81 16.58
N CYS A 70 -9.86 -11.50 16.65
CA CYS A 70 -8.81 -12.31 16.04
C CYS A 70 -8.70 -13.73 16.63
N ALA A 71 -8.99 -13.90 17.92
CA ALA A 71 -9.03 -15.21 18.55
C ALA A 71 -10.08 -16.17 17.96
N GLN A 72 -11.11 -15.62 17.29
CA GLN A 72 -12.21 -16.36 16.69
C GLN A 72 -12.24 -16.25 15.16
N SER A 73 -11.20 -15.67 14.56
CA SER A 73 -11.14 -15.43 13.11
C SER A 73 -10.07 -16.29 12.44
N ASP A 74 -10.26 -16.55 11.16
CA ASP A 74 -9.32 -17.36 10.38
C ASP A 74 -8.20 -16.50 9.78
N VAL A 75 -8.52 -15.26 9.39
CA VAL A 75 -7.60 -14.35 8.70
C VAL A 75 -7.63 -12.96 9.32
N LEU A 76 -6.47 -12.33 9.45
CA LEU A 76 -6.30 -10.90 9.71
C LEU A 76 -5.55 -10.24 8.54
N LEU A 77 -6.15 -9.20 7.95
CA LEU A 77 -5.50 -8.35 6.95
C LEU A 77 -4.98 -7.06 7.60
N GLU A 78 -3.65 -6.88 7.60
CA GLU A 78 -2.95 -5.72 8.17
C GLU A 78 -2.28 -4.89 7.05
N PRO A 79 -2.77 -3.68 6.73
CA PRO A 79 -2.16 -2.81 5.71
C PRO A 79 -1.21 -1.75 6.29
N PHE A 80 -0.74 -1.92 7.53
CA PHE A 80 0.08 -0.93 8.20
C PHE A 80 1.58 -1.12 7.94
N ARG A 81 2.36 -0.09 8.28
CA ARG A 81 3.83 -0.16 8.20
C ARG A 81 4.37 -1.12 9.24
N SER A 82 5.56 -1.65 8.95
CA SER A 82 6.33 -2.48 9.89
C SER A 82 6.46 -1.78 11.25
N GLY A 83 6.17 -2.51 12.33
CA GLY A 83 6.26 -2.01 13.71
C GLY A 83 5.02 -1.28 14.22
N VAL A 84 3.96 -1.07 13.42
CA VAL A 84 2.73 -0.44 13.91
C VAL A 84 1.98 -1.38 14.85
N MET A 85 1.71 -2.60 14.42
CA MET A 85 0.92 -3.55 15.22
C MET A 85 1.68 -4.07 16.43
N GLU A 86 3.00 -4.18 16.37
CA GLU A 86 3.86 -4.53 17.50
C GLU A 86 3.75 -3.49 18.62
N ARG A 87 3.76 -2.19 18.28
CA ARG A 87 3.57 -1.11 19.27
C ARG A 87 2.17 -1.10 19.89
N LEU A 88 1.17 -1.62 19.17
CA LEU A 88 -0.19 -1.78 19.67
C LEU A 88 -0.40 -3.12 20.40
N GLN A 89 0.65 -3.93 20.56
CA GLN A 89 0.58 -5.28 21.14
C GLN A 89 -0.37 -6.23 20.38
N LEU A 90 -0.49 -6.04 19.07
CA LEU A 90 -1.32 -6.82 18.15
C LEU A 90 -0.49 -7.43 17.01
N GLY A 91 0.83 -7.59 17.23
CA GLY A 91 1.73 -8.24 16.30
C GLY A 91 1.46 -9.75 16.16
N PRO A 92 2.02 -10.41 15.13
CA PRO A 92 1.78 -11.81 14.83
C PRO A 92 2.20 -12.72 15.97
N GLU A 93 3.33 -12.44 16.62
CA GLU A 93 3.83 -13.24 17.76
C GLU A 93 2.83 -13.36 18.91
N ILE A 94 2.03 -12.31 19.15
CA ILE A 94 1.03 -12.26 20.21
C ILE A 94 -0.25 -12.94 19.72
N LEU A 95 -0.78 -12.49 18.59
CA LEU A 95 -2.08 -12.97 18.10
C LEU A 95 -2.05 -14.44 17.68
N GLN A 96 -0.96 -14.91 17.08
CA GLN A 96 -0.82 -16.32 16.70
C GLN A 96 -0.51 -17.23 17.89
N ARG A 97 0.01 -16.70 19.00
CA ARG A 97 0.12 -17.48 20.25
C ARG A 97 -1.25 -17.80 20.83
N GLU A 98 -2.20 -16.87 20.71
CA GLU A 98 -3.57 -17.05 21.18
C GLU A 98 -4.46 -17.81 20.20
N ASN A 99 -4.24 -17.60 18.90
CA ASN A 99 -4.88 -18.35 17.84
C ASN A 99 -3.82 -18.87 16.86
N PRO A 100 -3.27 -20.07 17.11
CA PRO A 100 -2.25 -20.69 16.25
C PRO A 100 -2.70 -20.97 14.82
N ARG A 101 -4.02 -20.92 14.56
CA ARG A 101 -4.60 -21.12 13.23
C ARG A 101 -4.77 -19.80 12.45
N LEU A 102 -4.52 -18.66 13.08
CA LEU A 102 -4.71 -17.34 12.47
C LEU A 102 -3.71 -17.09 11.34
N ILE A 103 -4.23 -16.92 10.14
CA ILE A 103 -3.46 -16.44 9.00
C ILE A 103 -3.31 -14.91 9.14
N TYR A 104 -2.08 -14.48 9.45
CA TYR A 104 -1.75 -13.06 9.61
C TYR A 104 -1.15 -12.53 8.31
N ALA A 105 -1.94 -11.82 7.51
CA ALA A 105 -1.52 -11.29 6.22
C ALA A 105 -1.13 -9.81 6.31
N ARG A 106 0.13 -9.51 5.99
CA ARG A 106 0.68 -8.15 6.01
C ARG A 106 0.78 -7.58 4.60
N LEU A 107 0.09 -6.47 4.36
CA LEU A 107 -0.04 -5.82 3.06
C LEU A 107 0.77 -4.50 3.04
N SER A 108 2.10 -4.63 3.11
CA SER A 108 3.05 -3.50 3.12
C SER A 108 3.82 -3.39 1.81
N GLY A 109 4.01 -2.19 1.27
CA GLY A 109 4.71 -2.00 0.00
C GLY A 109 6.20 -2.35 0.01
N PHE A 110 6.95 -1.90 1.02
CA PHE A 110 8.40 -2.21 1.17
C PHE A 110 8.70 -3.49 1.96
N GLY A 111 7.68 -4.28 2.31
CA GLY A 111 7.86 -5.44 3.18
C GLY A 111 8.09 -5.08 4.66
N GLN A 112 8.47 -6.10 5.44
CA GLN A 112 8.55 -6.01 6.90
C GLN A 112 9.97 -5.74 7.42
N SER A 113 10.99 -5.93 6.58
CA SER A 113 12.41 -5.80 6.89
C SER A 113 13.15 -4.98 5.82
N GLY A 114 14.42 -4.64 6.10
CA GLY A 114 15.24 -3.81 5.20
C GLY A 114 15.11 -2.31 5.42
N SER A 115 16.00 -1.54 4.78
CA SER A 115 16.16 -0.09 4.99
C SER A 115 14.91 0.72 4.64
N PHE A 116 14.08 0.24 3.71
CA PHE A 116 12.87 0.93 3.25
C PHE A 116 11.59 0.57 4.03
N SER A 117 11.62 -0.46 4.88
CA SER A 117 10.44 -1.01 5.58
C SER A 117 9.65 -0.01 6.42
N ARG A 118 10.31 1.05 6.90
CA ARG A 118 9.71 2.12 7.73
C ARG A 118 9.31 3.36 6.92
N LEU A 119 9.74 3.46 5.66
CA LEU A 119 9.50 4.63 4.83
C LEU A 119 8.07 4.70 4.33
N ALA A 120 7.65 5.92 3.98
CA ALA A 120 6.42 6.16 3.25
C ALA A 120 6.62 5.74 1.80
N GLY A 121 5.58 5.19 1.20
CA GLY A 121 5.55 4.92 -0.23
C GLY A 121 4.13 4.84 -0.75
N HIS A 122 3.98 5.19 -2.00
CA HIS A 122 2.83 4.90 -2.81
C HIS A 122 3.25 3.98 -3.97
N ASP A 123 2.26 3.48 -4.68
CA ASP A 123 2.39 2.62 -5.86
C ASP A 123 3.57 3.00 -6.77
N ILE A 124 3.69 4.27 -7.14
CA ILE A 124 4.77 4.75 -8.02
C ILE A 124 6.18 4.58 -7.42
N ASN A 125 6.32 4.68 -6.09
CA ASN A 125 7.61 4.48 -5.42
C ASN A 125 8.02 3.00 -5.49
N TYR A 126 7.06 2.10 -5.26
CA TYR A 126 7.30 0.65 -5.31
C TYR A 126 7.66 0.21 -6.73
N LEU A 127 6.93 0.71 -7.73
CA LEU A 127 7.20 0.46 -9.16
C LEU A 127 8.54 1.02 -9.63
N ALA A 128 8.92 2.20 -9.13
CA ALA A 128 10.21 2.81 -9.45
C ALA A 128 11.38 1.96 -8.97
N LEU A 129 11.29 1.45 -7.74
CA LEU A 129 12.37 0.72 -7.09
C LEU A 129 12.44 -0.76 -7.51
N SER A 130 11.33 -1.35 -7.96
CA SER A 130 11.31 -2.73 -8.47
C SER A 130 11.89 -2.89 -9.88
N GLY A 131 12.28 -1.78 -10.53
CA GLY A 131 12.70 -1.75 -11.94
C GLY A 131 11.52 -1.70 -12.93
N GLY A 132 10.28 -1.84 -12.47
CA GLY A 132 9.07 -1.80 -13.32
C GLY A 132 8.84 -0.45 -14.01
N ARG A 133 9.25 0.66 -13.38
CA ARG A 133 9.15 1.98 -14.02
C ARG A 133 10.12 2.14 -15.20
N ASN A 134 11.30 1.52 -15.15
CA ASN A 134 12.25 1.57 -16.26
C ASN A 134 11.79 0.72 -17.45
N SER A 135 11.06 -0.39 -17.22
CA SER A 135 10.46 -1.18 -18.30
C SER A 135 9.24 -0.50 -18.91
N ILE A 136 8.38 0.13 -18.10
CA ILE A 136 7.23 0.92 -18.59
C ILE A 136 7.68 2.13 -19.41
N PHE A 137 8.72 2.86 -18.98
CA PHE A 137 9.27 3.97 -19.76
C PHE A 137 9.84 3.51 -21.10
N LYS A 138 10.45 2.31 -21.13
CA LYS A 138 10.90 1.68 -22.38
C LYS A 138 9.72 1.29 -23.28
N PHE A 139 8.64 0.78 -22.71
CA PHE A 139 7.42 0.41 -23.46
C PHE A 139 6.77 1.64 -24.12
N PHE A 140 6.62 2.75 -23.38
CA PHE A 140 6.11 4.02 -23.93
C PHE A 140 7.11 4.75 -24.85
N SER A 141 8.40 4.45 -24.74
CA SER A 141 9.41 4.97 -25.69
C SER A 141 9.44 4.18 -26.99
N VAL A 142 8.98 2.93 -27.00
CA VAL A 142 8.91 2.07 -28.20
C VAL A 142 7.67 2.39 -29.06
N GLU A 143 6.59 2.92 -28.48
CA GLU A 143 5.40 3.34 -29.27
C GLU A 143 5.56 4.70 -29.97
N ASN A 144 6.61 5.48 -29.68
CA ASN A 144 6.82 6.80 -30.28
C ASN A 144 7.80 6.82 -31.46
N SER A 145 8.25 5.67 -31.96
CA SER A 145 9.17 5.60 -33.12
C SER A 145 8.48 5.50 -34.49
N GLU A 146 7.15 5.56 -34.59
CA GLU A 146 6.42 5.48 -35.87
C GLU A 146 5.40 6.62 -36.10
N ILE A 147 5.67 7.83 -35.62
CA ILE A 147 4.89 9.01 -36.07
C ILE A 147 5.85 10.11 -36.52
N GLU A 148 6.33 9.98 -37.76
CA GLU A 148 6.90 11.11 -38.51
C GLU A 148 5.78 12.00 -39.06
N SER A 149 5.83 13.26 -38.62
CA SER A 149 5.34 14.49 -39.24
C SER A 149 3.97 14.50 -39.94
N VAL A 150 2.94 14.97 -39.22
CA VAL A 150 1.89 15.80 -39.83
C VAL A 150 1.53 16.96 -38.90
N GLY A 151 1.85 18.18 -39.35
CA GLY A 151 0.99 19.37 -39.26
C GLY A 151 0.60 19.94 -37.89
N SER A 152 1.06 21.16 -37.64
CA SER A 152 0.57 22.19 -36.70
C SER A 152 -0.82 21.99 -36.07
N THR A 153 -0.99 22.32 -34.78
CA THR A 153 -1.59 23.58 -34.27
C THR A 153 -1.54 23.63 -32.73
N SER A 154 -1.48 24.85 -32.21
CA SER A 154 -1.36 25.34 -30.83
C SER A 154 -2.07 24.60 -29.68
N ARG A 155 -1.39 24.52 -28.52
CA ARG A 155 -1.74 25.13 -27.22
C ARG A 155 -1.25 24.24 -26.07
N THR A 156 -0.06 24.51 -25.53
CA THR A 156 0.46 23.86 -24.31
C THR A 156 0.13 24.73 -23.10
N GLU A 157 -0.89 24.34 -22.34
CA GLU A 157 -1.03 24.81 -20.96
C GLU A 157 0.03 24.13 -20.10
N HIS A 158 0.85 24.93 -19.42
CA HIS A 158 1.82 24.45 -18.44
C HIS A 158 1.09 23.83 -17.26
N VAL A 159 1.05 22.49 -17.21
CA VAL A 159 0.63 21.76 -16.01
C VAL A 159 1.75 21.86 -14.97
N GLY A 160 1.67 22.89 -14.12
CA GLY A 160 2.65 23.26 -13.08
C GLY A 160 2.87 22.23 -11.95
N TRP A 161 2.44 20.98 -12.13
CA TRP A 161 2.70 19.89 -11.19
C TRP A 161 4.08 19.25 -11.39
N TRP A 162 4.63 19.28 -12.59
CA TRP A 162 5.92 18.63 -12.90
C TRP A 162 7.14 19.34 -12.29
N SER A 163 7.10 20.66 -12.15
CA SER A 163 8.21 21.46 -11.61
C SER A 163 8.43 21.24 -10.11
N THR A 164 7.35 21.17 -9.33
CA THR A 164 7.41 20.93 -7.87
C THR A 164 7.92 19.53 -7.54
N PHE A 165 7.67 18.56 -8.42
CA PHE A 165 8.16 17.18 -8.28
C PHE A 165 9.67 17.05 -8.56
N LEU A 166 10.17 17.72 -9.60
CA LEU A 166 11.62 17.74 -9.90
C LEU A 166 12.41 18.46 -8.81
N TYR A 167 11.86 19.52 -8.22
CA TYR A 167 12.49 20.24 -7.10
C TYR A 167 12.69 19.34 -5.87
N ASN A 168 11.70 18.51 -5.52
CA ASN A 168 11.84 17.57 -4.39
C ASN A 168 12.79 16.40 -4.70
N LEU A 169 12.98 16.04 -5.97
CA LEU A 169 13.93 15.00 -6.37
C LEU A 169 15.39 15.51 -6.39
N GLN A 170 15.59 16.81 -6.63
CA GLN A 170 16.91 17.46 -6.59
C GLN A 170 17.42 17.70 -5.15
N ASP A 171 16.52 17.87 -4.17
CA ASP A 171 16.89 18.17 -2.78
C ASP A 171 17.21 16.92 -1.94
N SER A 172 16.82 15.73 -2.43
CA SER A 172 17.44 14.49 -1.97
C SER A 172 18.88 14.43 -2.47
N ARG A 173 19.83 14.53 -1.53
CA ARG A 173 21.32 14.47 -1.64
C ARG A 173 21.94 13.30 -2.45
N TRP A 174 21.22 12.69 -3.37
CA TRP A 174 21.67 11.63 -4.26
C TRP A 174 21.25 11.97 -5.69
N GLY A 175 21.93 12.95 -6.28
CA GLY A 175 21.84 13.25 -7.69
C GLY A 175 22.36 12.08 -8.51
N VAL A 176 21.50 11.49 -9.34
CA VAL A 176 21.88 10.50 -10.36
C VAL A 176 22.79 11.22 -11.37
N HIS A 177 24.10 11.01 -11.25
CA HIS A 177 25.05 11.47 -12.26
C HIS A 177 24.88 10.63 -13.52
N GLY A 178 24.31 11.26 -14.56
CA GLY A 178 24.35 10.72 -15.92
C GLY A 178 25.80 10.64 -16.40
N ARG A 179 26.19 9.50 -16.96
CA ARG A 179 27.51 9.30 -17.59
C ARG A 179 27.69 10.32 -18.71
N GLY A 180 28.67 11.20 -18.57
CA GLY A 180 29.06 12.10 -19.65
C GLY A 180 29.84 13.33 -19.19
N SER A 181 30.91 13.20 -18.41
CA SER A 181 31.96 14.22 -18.40
C SER A 181 33.29 13.65 -17.92
N ASN A 182 34.30 13.69 -18.79
CA ASN A 182 35.70 13.48 -18.44
C ASN A 182 36.15 14.54 -17.43
N ARG A 183 36.34 14.16 -16.16
CA ARG A 183 37.24 14.86 -15.23
C ARG A 183 37.92 13.83 -14.32
N THR A 184 39.24 13.81 -14.40
CA THR A 184 40.16 13.06 -13.55
C THR A 184 40.02 13.50 -12.08
N PRO A 185 40.14 12.60 -11.09
CA PRO A 185 40.15 13.00 -9.69
C PRO A 185 41.53 13.54 -9.31
N VAL A 186 41.54 14.66 -8.60
CA VAL A 186 42.69 15.12 -7.81
C VAL A 186 42.36 14.81 -6.36
N LEU A 187 43.20 13.93 -5.78
CA LEU A 187 43.40 13.54 -4.38
C LEU A 187 42.21 13.59 -3.40
#